data_AF-A0A225WRI9-F1
#
_entry.id   AF-A0A225WRI9-F1
#
_cell.length_a   1.000
_cell.length_b   1.000
_cell.length_c   1.000
_cell.angle_alpha   90.00
_cell.angle_beta   90.00
_cell.angle_gamma   90.00
#
_symmetry.space_group_name_H-M   'P 1'
#
loop_
_entity.id
_entity.type
_entity.pdbx_description
1 polymer ?
#
loop_
_entity_poly.entity_id
_entity_poly.type
_entity_poly.pdbx_seq_one_letter_code
_entity_poly.pdbx_strand_id
1 'polypeptide(L)'
;MTNHKQQHEPPQIGVDELHEELDTTPVHAAARAGRVEDLRSILLGDAAQAAALDKYGLTPLHWACDRGEVMAARLLLASGADVDAVEKRMFKRRPLHFAVLASSASTVRELLAHHADVLAEDYRGWTPIHGAAYSGDVDSVTALVDAGASVTTQLTKQRETALHVAASRGHVDVVRLLLKRRSDDDRLLEMEDEEGSTAAQVATRNGFEDVACLLGAQQH
;
A
#
# COMPACT_ATOMS: atom_id res chain seq x y z
N MET A 1 49.63 -30.42 0.22
CA MET A 1 49.50 -29.74 1.53
C MET A 1 48.76 -28.44 1.29
N THR A 2 47.58 -28.38 1.88
CA THR A 2 46.56 -27.33 1.85
C THR A 2 47.07 -26.01 2.43
N ASN A 3 46.70 -24.87 1.83
CA ASN A 3 46.06 -23.78 2.58
C ASN A 3 45.58 -22.61 1.71
N HIS A 4 44.25 -22.48 1.72
CA HIS A 4 43.44 -21.27 1.81
C HIS A 4 43.76 -20.08 0.90
N LYS A 5 43.10 -20.07 -0.26
CA LYS A 5 42.59 -18.84 -0.86
C LYS A 5 41.69 -18.14 0.18
N GLN A 6 42.12 -17.00 0.70
CA GLN A 6 41.20 -16.07 1.36
C GLN A 6 40.22 -15.57 0.30
N GLN A 7 39.01 -16.12 0.33
CA GLN A 7 37.86 -15.53 -0.31
C GLN A 7 37.57 -14.25 0.47
N HIS A 8 37.78 -13.10 -0.17
CA HIS A 8 37.24 -11.84 0.34
C HIS A 8 35.72 -11.93 0.21
N GLU A 9 35.08 -12.26 1.32
CA GLU A 9 33.63 -12.08 1.49
C GLU A 9 33.32 -10.59 1.27
N PRO A 10 32.30 -10.24 0.46
CA PRO A 10 31.83 -8.87 0.41
C PRO A 10 31.38 -8.47 1.82
N PRO A 11 31.63 -7.22 2.27
CA PRO A 11 31.23 -6.81 3.61
C PRO A 11 29.74 -7.06 3.80
N GLN A 12 29.41 -7.89 4.79
CA GLN A 12 28.03 -8.06 5.24
C GLN A 12 27.62 -6.72 5.89
N ILE A 13 26.97 -5.87 5.10
CA ILE A 13 26.40 -4.62 5.57
C ILE A 13 25.20 -5.01 6.44
N GLY A 14 25.37 -4.93 7.75
CA GLY A 14 24.28 -5.11 8.70
C GLY A 14 23.17 -4.11 8.41
N VAL A 15 21.93 -4.59 8.42
CA VAL A 15 20.70 -3.82 8.13
C VAL A 15 20.37 -2.71 9.14
N ASP A 16 21.29 -2.40 10.07
CA ASP A 16 21.11 -1.42 11.14
C ASP A 16 21.93 -0.12 10.96
N GLU A 17 22.67 0.05 9.86
CA GLU A 17 23.55 1.24 9.64
C GLU A 17 23.21 2.08 8.40
N LEU A 18 21.95 2.07 7.94
CA LEU A 18 21.42 3.04 6.98
C LEU A 18 20.51 4.08 7.64
N HIS A 19 20.86 4.54 8.83
CA HIS A 19 20.37 5.81 9.35
C HIS A 19 21.00 6.96 8.53
N GLU A 20 20.66 7.04 7.24
CA GLU A 20 20.73 8.31 6.53
C GLU A 20 19.96 9.32 7.38
N GLU A 21 20.60 10.44 7.69
CA GLU A 21 19.98 11.63 8.26
C GLU A 21 18.88 12.11 7.29
N LEU A 22 17.72 11.45 7.39
CA LEU A 22 16.48 11.95 6.88
C LEU A 22 16.28 13.26 7.64
N ASP A 23 16.57 14.37 6.97
CA ASP A 23 16.19 15.74 7.33
C ASP A 23 14.66 15.81 7.51
N THR A 24 14.21 15.17 8.58
CA THR A 24 12.83 14.91 8.97
C THR A 24 12.62 15.74 10.21
N THR A 25 11.70 16.70 10.11
CA THR A 25 11.38 17.53 11.25
C THR A 25 10.88 16.64 12.40
N PRO A 26 10.99 17.07 13.68
CA PRO A 26 10.67 16.23 14.83
C PRO A 26 9.29 15.57 14.78
N VAL A 27 8.30 16.24 14.18
CA VAL A 27 6.94 15.71 14.00
C VAL A 27 6.91 14.51 13.05
N HIS A 28 7.68 14.52 11.95
CA HIS A 28 7.76 13.40 11.01
C HIS A 28 8.48 12.21 11.65
N ALA A 29 9.58 12.45 12.37
CA ALA A 29 10.31 11.40 13.07
C ALA A 29 9.47 10.75 14.18
N ALA A 30 8.71 11.54 14.94
CA ALA A 30 7.80 11.03 15.96
C ALA A 30 6.65 10.20 15.35
N ALA A 31 6.06 10.68 14.25
CA ALA A 31 5.01 9.96 13.52
C ALA A 31 5.52 8.65 12.91
N ARG A 32 6.70 8.69 12.27
CA ARG A 32 7.35 7.51 11.68
C ARG A 32 7.65 6.44 12.73
N ALA A 33 8.12 6.85 13.91
CA ALA A 33 8.52 5.94 14.98
C ALA A 33 7.37 5.53 15.92
N GLY A 34 6.12 5.97 15.66
CA GLY A 34 5.00 5.68 16.55
C GLY A 34 5.12 6.28 17.96
N ARG A 35 5.96 7.31 18.15
CA ARG A 35 6.17 7.96 19.45
C ARG A 35 5.02 8.91 19.77
N VAL A 36 3.88 8.35 20.18
CA VAL A 36 2.61 9.06 20.35
C VAL A 36 2.71 10.24 21.33
N GLU A 37 3.45 10.11 22.43
CA GLU A 37 3.58 11.19 23.42
C GLU A 37 4.45 12.34 22.94
N ASP A 38 5.56 12.06 22.24
CA ASP A 38 6.37 13.10 21.60
C ASP A 38 5.56 13.83 20.53
N LEU A 39 4.84 13.05 19.70
CA LEU A 39 3.97 13.58 18.66
C LEU A 39 2.87 14.47 19.26
N ARG A 40 2.25 14.04 20.38
CA ARG A 40 1.25 14.81 21.13
C ARG A 40 1.84 16.11 21.65
N SER A 41 3.01 16.05 22.28
CA SER A 41 3.68 17.23 22.81
C SER A 41 3.97 18.25 21.71
N ILE A 42 4.42 17.80 20.53
CA ILE A 42 4.70 18.67 19.40
C ILE A 42 3.42 19.34 18.87
N LEU A 43 2.34 18.56 18.68
CA LEU A 43 1.07 19.06 18.14
C LEU A 43 0.32 19.99 19.11
N LEU A 44 0.50 19.81 20.43
CA LEU A 44 0.00 20.75 21.43
C LEU A 44 0.75 22.09 21.41
N GLY A 45 2.05 22.07 21.09
CA GLY A 45 2.85 23.28 20.96
C GLY A 45 2.56 24.04 19.66
N ASP A 46 2.34 23.33 18.56
CA ASP A 46 1.99 23.88 17.26
C ASP A 46 1.19 22.86 16.42
N ALA A 47 -0.13 23.05 16.34
CA ALA A 47 -1.02 22.18 15.58
C ALA A 47 -0.73 22.23 14.06
N ALA A 48 -0.11 23.31 13.54
CA ALA A 48 0.24 23.40 12.13
C ALA A 48 1.28 22.33 11.71
N GLN A 49 2.01 21.75 12.67
CA GLN A 49 2.94 20.66 12.42
C GLN A 49 2.26 19.41 11.83
N ALA A 50 0.96 19.20 12.06
CA ALA A 50 0.20 18.11 11.45
C ALA A 50 0.16 18.19 9.91
N ALA A 51 0.28 19.40 9.34
CA ALA A 51 0.29 19.67 7.92
C ALA A 51 1.70 20.02 7.38
N ALA A 52 2.73 19.95 8.22
CA ALA A 52 4.10 20.19 7.81
C ALA A 52 4.50 19.23 6.68
N LEU A 53 5.34 19.71 5.76
CA LEU A 53 5.90 18.89 4.69
C LEU A 53 7.39 18.70 4.93
N ASP A 54 7.88 17.48 4.75
CA ASP A 54 9.31 17.20 4.71
C ASP A 54 9.92 17.47 3.31
N LYS A 55 11.21 17.19 3.15
CA LYS A 55 11.94 17.34 1.87
C LYS A 55 11.39 16.47 0.72
N TYR A 56 10.60 15.45 1.02
CA TYR A 56 9.94 14.59 0.04
C TYR A 56 8.51 15.04 -0.26
N GLY A 57 8.03 16.12 0.38
CA GLY A 57 6.67 16.60 0.23
C GLY A 57 5.65 15.67 0.88
N LEU A 58 6.06 14.93 1.91
CA LEU A 58 5.22 14.07 2.73
C LEU A 58 4.83 14.78 4.01
N THR A 59 3.61 14.53 4.50
CA THR A 59 3.14 14.96 5.82
C THR A 59 3.51 13.92 6.89
N PRO A 60 3.44 14.24 8.19
CA PRO A 60 3.64 13.25 9.26
C PRO A 60 2.67 12.07 9.15
N LEU A 61 1.45 12.31 8.65
CA LEU A 61 0.44 11.26 8.46
C LEU A 61 0.88 10.24 7.40
N HIS A 62 1.56 10.66 6.33
CA HIS A 62 2.13 9.74 5.36
C HIS A 62 3.12 8.77 6.02
N TRP A 63 4.02 9.27 6.87
CA TRP A 63 5.01 8.44 7.55
C TRP A 63 4.42 7.52 8.62
N ALA A 64 3.41 7.98 9.36
CA ALA A 64 2.66 7.10 10.25
C ALA A 64 2.01 5.96 9.47
N CYS A 65 1.47 6.24 8.28
CA CYS A 65 0.84 5.22 7.43
C CYS A 65 1.87 4.28 6.78
N ASP A 66 3.01 4.78 6.32
CA ASP A 66 4.14 4.00 5.77
C ASP A 66 4.66 2.95 6.76
N ARG A 67 4.60 3.26 8.06
CA ARG A 67 5.04 2.36 9.13
C ARG A 67 3.90 1.57 9.79
N GLY A 68 2.65 1.79 9.40
CA GLY A 68 1.49 1.15 10.02
C GLY A 68 1.18 1.62 11.44
N GLU A 69 1.65 2.80 11.85
CA GLU A 69 1.51 3.35 13.20
C GLU A 69 0.11 3.93 13.45
N VAL A 70 -0.86 3.05 13.70
CA VAL A 70 -2.29 3.40 13.84
C VAL A 70 -2.54 4.50 14.87
N MET A 71 -1.86 4.44 16.02
CA MET A 71 -2.07 5.42 17.11
C MET A 71 -1.50 6.79 16.75
N ALA A 72 -0.38 6.85 16.04
CA ALA A 72 0.17 8.10 15.53
C ALA A 72 -0.74 8.69 14.43
N ALA A 73 -1.22 7.87 13.49
CA ALA A 73 -2.18 8.28 12.47
C ALA A 73 -3.47 8.84 13.09
N ARG A 74 -4.07 8.12 14.05
CA ARG A 74 -5.26 8.57 14.79
C ARG A 74 -5.04 9.92 15.47
N LEU A 75 -3.90 10.11 16.14
CA LEU A 75 -3.58 11.37 16.81
C LEU A 75 -3.43 12.52 15.80
N LEU A 76 -2.78 12.28 14.67
CA LEU A 76 -2.62 13.28 13.60
C LEU A 76 -3.97 13.69 13.01
N LEU A 77 -4.83 12.72 12.70
CA LEU A 77 -6.19 12.98 12.20
C LEU A 77 -7.03 13.77 13.21
N ALA A 78 -6.98 13.39 14.49
CA ALA A 78 -7.63 14.12 15.56
C ALA A 78 -7.09 15.55 15.75
N SER A 79 -5.85 15.81 15.31
CA SER A 79 -5.20 17.13 15.36
C SER A 79 -5.39 17.93 14.06
N GLY A 80 -6.25 17.48 13.15
CA GLY A 80 -6.58 18.19 11.92
C GLY A 80 -5.66 17.90 10.73
N ALA A 81 -4.88 16.82 10.77
CA ALA A 81 -4.18 16.35 9.57
C ALA A 81 -5.18 16.02 8.46
N ASP A 82 -4.88 16.45 7.24
CA ASP A 82 -5.65 16.09 6.06
C ASP A 82 -5.46 14.59 5.75
N VAL A 83 -6.52 13.80 5.93
CA VAL A 83 -6.57 12.36 5.65
C VAL A 83 -6.21 12.04 4.19
N ASP A 84 -6.45 13.00 3.33
CA ASP A 84 -6.39 12.92 1.88
C ASP A 84 -5.23 13.73 1.30
N ALA A 85 -4.28 14.14 2.16
CA ALA A 85 -3.10 14.90 1.79
C ALA A 85 -2.36 14.22 0.63
N VAL A 86 -2.08 14.98 -0.42
CA VAL A 86 -1.37 14.46 -1.60
C VAL A 86 0.12 14.74 -1.46
N GLU A 87 0.95 13.69 -1.53
CA GLU A 87 2.40 13.79 -1.65
C GLU A 87 2.77 14.73 -2.80
N LYS A 88 3.63 15.71 -2.52
CA LYS A 88 3.91 16.80 -3.47
C LYS A 88 5.02 16.51 -4.47
N ARG A 89 5.76 15.41 -4.32
CA ARG A 89 6.98 15.17 -5.11
C ARG A 89 6.79 14.19 -6.26
N MET A 90 6.64 12.89 -5.97
CA MET A 90 6.89 11.88 -7.00
C MET A 90 5.61 11.17 -7.45
N PHE A 91 4.88 10.60 -6.51
CA PHE A 91 3.87 9.60 -6.85
C PHE A 91 2.43 10.07 -6.68
N LYS A 92 2.20 11.29 -6.20
CA LYS A 92 0.86 11.81 -5.87
C LYS A 92 0.07 10.87 -4.96
N ARG A 93 0.76 10.10 -4.13
CA ARG A 93 0.14 9.18 -3.19
C ARG A 93 -0.49 9.95 -2.04
N ARG A 94 -1.45 9.30 -1.41
CA ARG A 94 -2.16 9.77 -0.21
C ARG A 94 -1.88 8.82 0.94
N PRO A 95 -2.12 9.20 2.22
CA PRO A 95 -1.89 8.34 3.37
C PRO A 95 -2.45 6.91 3.22
N LEU A 96 -3.64 6.78 2.63
CA LEU A 96 -4.28 5.47 2.39
C LEU A 96 -3.45 4.57 1.46
N HIS A 97 -2.76 5.11 0.46
CA HIS A 97 -1.84 4.36 -0.39
C HIS A 97 -0.63 3.82 0.39
N PHE A 98 -0.11 4.59 1.34
CA PHE A 98 1.01 4.14 2.18
C PHE A 98 0.55 3.04 3.15
N ALA A 99 -0.62 3.19 3.77
CA ALA A 99 -1.17 2.22 4.72
C ALA A 99 -1.39 0.82 4.08
N VAL A 100 -1.91 0.77 2.85
CA VAL A 100 -2.13 -0.50 2.14
C VAL A 100 -0.81 -1.16 1.70
N LEU A 101 0.20 -0.37 1.32
CA LEU A 101 1.52 -0.86 0.95
C LEU A 101 2.31 -1.35 2.16
N ALA A 102 2.04 -0.79 3.34
CA ALA A 102 2.57 -1.25 4.63
C ALA A 102 1.86 -2.50 5.18
N SER A 103 0.82 -3.00 4.49
CA SER A 103 -0.03 -4.11 4.95
C SER A 103 -0.61 -3.89 6.37
N SER A 104 -0.97 -2.64 6.70
CA SER A 104 -1.58 -2.30 7.98
C SER A 104 -3.09 -2.10 7.82
N ALA A 105 -3.83 -3.21 7.85
CA ALA A 105 -5.29 -3.18 7.81
C ALA A 105 -5.90 -2.32 8.94
N SER A 106 -5.24 -2.25 10.09
CA SER A 106 -5.66 -1.39 11.21
C SER A 106 -5.54 0.09 10.86
N THR A 107 -4.44 0.51 10.22
CA THR A 107 -4.27 1.90 9.76
C THR A 107 -5.21 2.21 8.61
N VAL A 108 -5.44 1.27 7.70
CA VAL A 108 -6.44 1.40 6.62
C VAL A 108 -7.82 1.67 7.21
N ARG A 109 -8.29 0.84 8.17
CA ARG A 109 -9.59 1.05 8.82
C ARG A 109 -9.68 2.39 9.55
N GLU A 110 -8.59 2.84 10.18
CA GLU A 110 -8.53 4.17 10.82
C GLU A 110 -8.75 5.30 9.79
N LEU A 111 -8.03 5.27 8.67
CA LEU A 111 -8.16 6.26 7.61
C LEU A 111 -9.57 6.26 7.00
N LEU A 112 -10.14 5.08 6.78
CA LEU A 112 -11.51 4.93 6.27
C LEU A 112 -12.56 5.46 7.25
N ALA A 113 -12.36 5.26 8.55
CA ALA A 113 -13.23 5.84 9.59
C ALA A 113 -13.17 7.38 9.59
N HIS A 114 -12.07 7.95 9.11
CA HIS A 114 -11.88 9.39 8.86
C HIS A 114 -12.21 9.81 7.42
N HIS A 115 -12.98 9.01 6.68
CA HIS A 115 -13.48 9.30 5.34
C HIS A 115 -12.41 9.49 4.26
N ALA A 116 -11.28 8.79 4.36
CA ALA A 116 -10.28 8.73 3.29
C ALA A 116 -10.90 8.29 1.96
N ASP A 117 -10.53 8.95 0.86
CA ASP A 117 -11.00 8.61 -0.47
C ASP A 117 -10.47 7.22 -0.94
N VAL A 118 -11.36 6.23 -0.95
CA VAL A 118 -11.10 4.86 -1.44
C VAL A 118 -10.88 4.76 -2.94
N LEU A 119 -11.26 5.79 -3.69
CA LEU A 119 -11.15 5.85 -5.15
C LEU A 119 -9.97 6.71 -5.61
N ALA A 120 -9.24 7.33 -4.68
CA ALA A 120 -8.13 8.20 -5.01
C ALA A 120 -7.06 7.48 -5.84
N GLU A 121 -6.65 8.11 -6.93
CA GLU A 121 -5.62 7.58 -7.82
C GLU A 121 -4.26 8.24 -7.56
N ASP A 122 -3.21 7.42 -7.52
CA ASP A 122 -1.83 7.89 -7.57
C ASP A 122 -1.38 8.23 -9.02
N TYR A 123 -0.12 8.61 -9.22
CA TYR A 123 0.40 8.99 -10.53
C TYR A 123 0.30 7.89 -11.61
N ARG A 124 0.14 6.62 -11.24
CA ARG A 124 -0.03 5.46 -12.13
C ARG A 124 -1.48 5.05 -12.30
N GLY A 125 -2.42 5.81 -11.75
CA GLY A 125 -3.82 5.39 -11.68
C GLY A 125 -4.03 4.26 -10.67
N TRP A 126 -3.06 4.00 -9.79
CA TRP A 126 -3.29 3.00 -8.74
C TRP A 126 -4.20 3.61 -7.69
N THR A 127 -5.27 2.90 -7.40
CA THR A 127 -6.13 3.16 -6.25
C THR A 127 -5.72 2.28 -5.07
N PRO A 128 -6.18 2.57 -3.83
CA PRO A 128 -5.81 1.79 -2.65
C PRO A 128 -6.02 0.28 -2.78
N ILE A 129 -7.06 -0.17 -3.50
CA ILE A 129 -7.33 -1.61 -3.70
C ILE A 129 -6.23 -2.29 -4.53
N HIS A 130 -5.60 -1.59 -5.48
CA HIS A 130 -4.44 -2.10 -6.21
C HIS A 130 -3.23 -2.24 -5.29
N GLY A 131 -3.01 -1.28 -4.39
CA GLY A 131 -1.95 -1.35 -3.38
C GLY A 131 -2.13 -2.53 -2.41
N ALA A 132 -3.36 -2.74 -1.92
CA ALA A 132 -3.69 -3.88 -1.05
C ALA A 132 -3.57 -5.23 -1.79
N ALA A 133 -3.99 -5.27 -3.06
CA ALA A 133 -3.81 -6.44 -3.90
C ALA A 133 -2.33 -6.75 -4.19
N TYR A 134 -1.50 -5.72 -4.33
CA TYR A 134 -0.05 -5.87 -4.50
C TYR A 134 0.62 -6.41 -3.24
N SER A 135 0.22 -5.91 -2.07
CA SER A 135 0.80 -6.31 -0.78
C SER A 135 0.30 -7.67 -0.29
N GLY A 136 -0.77 -8.20 -0.89
CA GLY A 136 -1.36 -9.48 -0.51
C GLY A 136 -2.21 -9.41 0.77
N ASP A 137 -2.52 -8.20 1.25
CA ASP A 137 -3.25 -7.99 2.50
C ASP A 137 -4.76 -8.15 2.30
N VAL A 138 -5.26 -9.36 2.58
CA VAL A 138 -6.68 -9.75 2.50
C VAL A 138 -7.56 -8.87 3.38
N ASP A 139 -7.08 -8.44 4.55
CA ASP A 139 -7.86 -7.63 5.48
C ASP A 139 -8.01 -6.20 4.96
N SER A 140 -6.95 -5.64 4.38
CA SER A 140 -7.02 -4.33 3.70
C SER A 140 -7.92 -4.38 2.47
N VAL A 141 -7.83 -5.42 1.63
CA VAL A 141 -8.75 -5.58 0.49
C VAL A 141 -10.20 -5.66 0.96
N THR A 142 -10.47 -6.42 2.03
CA THR A 142 -11.81 -6.53 2.60
C THR A 142 -12.32 -5.18 3.09
N ALA A 143 -11.52 -4.46 3.88
CA ALA A 143 -11.88 -3.15 4.40
C ALA A 143 -12.18 -2.13 3.28
N LEU A 144 -11.40 -2.14 2.21
CA LEU A 144 -11.59 -1.25 1.07
C LEU A 144 -12.87 -1.57 0.28
N VAL A 145 -13.14 -2.85 0.01
CA VAL A 145 -14.36 -3.28 -0.68
C VAL A 145 -15.60 -2.95 0.15
N ASP A 146 -15.56 -3.22 1.46
CA ASP A 146 -16.66 -2.88 2.37
C ASP A 146 -16.87 -1.36 2.48
N ALA A 147 -15.83 -0.55 2.22
CA ALA A 147 -15.88 0.91 2.15
C ALA A 147 -16.25 1.46 0.74
N GLY A 148 -16.57 0.59 -0.23
CA GLY A 148 -17.07 0.98 -1.54
C GLY A 148 -16.04 0.96 -2.68
N ALA A 149 -14.84 0.41 -2.46
CA ALA A 149 -13.93 0.13 -3.57
C ALA A 149 -14.51 -0.94 -4.49
N SER A 150 -14.41 -0.71 -5.80
CA SER A 150 -14.91 -1.59 -6.85
C SER A 150 -13.79 -2.45 -7.41
N VAL A 151 -14.02 -3.76 -7.47
CA VAL A 151 -13.07 -4.73 -8.03
C VAL A 151 -13.05 -4.76 -9.56
N THR A 152 -14.06 -4.17 -10.22
CA THR A 152 -14.24 -4.24 -11.69
C THR A 152 -14.07 -2.90 -12.41
N THR A 153 -14.36 -1.78 -11.75
CA THR A 153 -14.37 -0.45 -12.41
C THR A 153 -13.10 0.36 -12.16
N GLN A 154 -12.34 0.06 -11.11
CA GLN A 154 -11.08 0.73 -10.83
C GLN A 154 -9.97 0.05 -11.63
N LEU A 155 -9.32 0.81 -12.51
CA LEU A 155 -8.28 0.33 -13.40
C LEU A 155 -7.04 1.21 -13.27
N THR A 156 -5.86 0.59 -13.25
CA THR A 156 -4.60 1.33 -13.38
C THR A 156 -4.49 1.95 -14.77
N LYS A 157 -3.47 2.80 -14.99
CA LYS A 157 -3.15 3.30 -16.33
C LYS A 157 -2.78 2.19 -17.33
N GLN A 158 -2.33 1.04 -16.84
CA GLN A 158 -2.05 -0.16 -17.62
C GLN A 158 -3.32 -1.02 -17.82
N ARG A 159 -4.50 -0.47 -17.52
CA ARG A 159 -5.81 -1.17 -17.55
C ARG A 159 -5.87 -2.41 -16.66
N GLU A 160 -4.98 -2.51 -15.67
CA GLU A 160 -4.97 -3.63 -14.72
C GLU A 160 -6.07 -3.43 -13.68
N THR A 161 -6.78 -4.50 -13.35
CA THR A 161 -7.65 -4.56 -12.16
C THR A 161 -6.85 -5.00 -10.93
N ALA A 162 -7.43 -4.87 -9.73
CA ALA A 162 -6.86 -5.47 -8.52
C ALA A 162 -6.61 -6.99 -8.68
N LEU A 163 -7.42 -7.69 -9.49
CA LEU A 163 -7.24 -9.12 -9.77
C LEU A 163 -5.98 -9.38 -10.62
N HIS A 164 -5.70 -8.56 -11.63
CA HIS A 164 -4.43 -8.64 -12.38
C HIS A 164 -3.23 -8.45 -11.46
N VAL A 165 -3.28 -7.45 -10.59
CA VAL A 165 -2.19 -7.14 -9.64
C VAL A 165 -1.97 -8.31 -8.68
N ALA A 166 -3.02 -8.84 -8.04
CA ALA A 166 -2.90 -10.00 -7.15
C ALA A 166 -2.39 -11.25 -7.88
N ALA A 167 -2.86 -11.48 -9.11
CA ALA A 167 -2.45 -12.61 -9.94
C ALA A 167 -0.98 -12.52 -10.37
N SER A 168 -0.52 -11.31 -10.71
CA SER A 168 0.89 -11.03 -11.05
C SER A 168 1.86 -11.26 -9.89
N ARG A 169 1.35 -11.36 -8.65
CA ARG A 169 2.10 -11.52 -7.42
C ARG A 169 1.92 -12.88 -6.75
N GLY A 170 1.04 -13.72 -7.26
CA GLY A 170 0.76 -15.04 -6.69
C GLY A 170 -0.08 -15.01 -5.41
N HIS A 171 -0.81 -13.93 -5.15
CA HIS A 171 -1.56 -13.78 -3.90
C HIS A 171 -2.91 -14.52 -3.95
N VAL A 172 -2.87 -15.84 -3.82
CA VAL A 172 -4.02 -16.74 -3.94
C VAL A 172 -5.20 -16.32 -3.07
N ASP A 173 -4.96 -15.93 -1.82
CA ASP A 173 -6.04 -15.59 -0.89
C ASP A 173 -6.75 -14.28 -1.27
N VAL A 174 -5.99 -13.29 -1.76
CA VAL A 174 -6.57 -12.06 -2.32
C VAL A 174 -7.35 -12.39 -3.59
N VAL A 175 -6.83 -13.24 -4.47
CA VAL A 175 -7.54 -13.70 -5.66
C VAL A 175 -8.87 -14.35 -5.28
N ARG A 176 -8.89 -15.28 -4.32
CA ARG A 176 -10.13 -15.91 -3.82
C ARG A 176 -11.11 -14.88 -3.27
N LEU A 177 -10.62 -13.91 -2.50
CA LEU A 177 -11.46 -12.84 -1.96
C LEU A 177 -12.09 -11.99 -3.07
N LEU A 178 -11.29 -11.54 -4.04
CA LEU A 178 -11.76 -10.73 -5.16
C LEU A 178 -12.78 -11.49 -6.01
N LEU A 179 -12.55 -12.79 -6.28
CA LEU A 179 -13.50 -13.64 -6.98
C LEU A 179 -14.82 -13.79 -6.20
N LYS A 180 -14.77 -13.93 -4.89
CA LYS A 180 -15.96 -13.99 -4.03
C LYS A 180 -16.74 -12.67 -4.01
N ARG A 181 -16.05 -11.53 -4.15
CA ARG A 181 -16.65 -10.19 -4.11
C ARG A 181 -17.08 -9.66 -5.49
N ARG A 182 -16.79 -10.38 -6.59
CA ARG A 182 -17.10 -9.96 -7.97
C ARG A 182 -18.59 -9.80 -8.30
N SER A 183 -19.48 -10.18 -7.37
CA SER A 183 -20.94 -9.94 -7.44
C SER A 183 -21.53 -10.26 -8.81
N ASP A 184 -21.37 -11.51 -9.24
CA ASP A 184 -21.84 -12.06 -10.52
C ASP A 184 -21.37 -11.34 -11.81
N ASP A 185 -20.48 -10.34 -11.72
CA ASP A 185 -19.84 -9.70 -12.88
C ASP A 185 -18.69 -10.60 -13.38
N ASP A 186 -19.06 -11.64 -14.14
CA ASP A 186 -18.11 -12.58 -14.74
C ASP A 186 -17.13 -11.90 -15.70
N ARG A 187 -17.44 -10.68 -16.15
CA ARG A 187 -16.54 -9.85 -16.96
C ARG A 187 -15.20 -9.65 -16.28
N LEU A 188 -15.12 -9.64 -14.93
CA LEU A 188 -13.86 -9.46 -14.20
C LEU A 188 -12.78 -10.48 -14.63
N LEU A 189 -13.17 -11.70 -14.98
CA LEU A 189 -12.26 -12.76 -15.43
C LEU A 189 -11.76 -12.56 -16.86
N GLU A 190 -12.56 -11.86 -17.67
CA GLU A 190 -12.32 -11.62 -19.10
C GLU A 190 -11.68 -10.25 -19.37
N MET A 191 -11.57 -9.40 -18.35
CA MET A 191 -10.89 -8.11 -18.50
C MET A 191 -9.44 -8.34 -18.87
N GLU A 192 -8.99 -7.57 -19.86
CA GLU A 192 -7.61 -7.56 -20.33
C GLU A 192 -6.92 -6.27 -19.88
N ASP A 193 -5.66 -6.41 -19.50
CA ASP A 193 -4.73 -5.29 -19.31
C ASP A 193 -4.39 -4.59 -20.65
N GLU A 194 -3.48 -3.62 -20.60
CA GLU A 194 -3.01 -2.89 -21.79
C GLU A 194 -2.30 -3.80 -22.81
N GLU A 195 -1.75 -4.94 -22.37
CA GLU A 195 -1.07 -5.92 -23.22
C GLU A 195 -2.02 -6.97 -23.81
N GLY A 196 -3.32 -6.88 -23.51
CA GLY A 196 -4.32 -7.86 -23.94
C GLY A 196 -4.30 -9.15 -23.11
N SER A 197 -3.71 -9.12 -21.90
CA SER A 197 -3.62 -10.29 -21.04
C SER A 197 -4.68 -10.26 -19.95
N THR A 198 -5.36 -11.39 -19.75
CA THR A 198 -6.23 -11.62 -18.58
C THR A 198 -5.41 -11.91 -17.33
N ALA A 199 -6.00 -11.78 -16.15
CA ALA A 199 -5.34 -12.09 -14.88
C ALA A 199 -4.78 -13.53 -14.82
N ALA A 200 -5.45 -14.51 -15.44
CA ALA A 200 -4.96 -15.90 -15.51
C ALA A 200 -3.70 -16.03 -16.37
N GLN A 201 -3.64 -15.31 -17.49
CA GLN A 201 -2.47 -15.27 -18.38
C GLN A 201 -1.30 -14.55 -17.70
N VAL A 202 -1.58 -13.47 -16.96
CA VAL A 202 -0.56 -12.77 -16.17
C VAL A 202 0.03 -13.68 -15.08
N ALA A 203 -0.81 -14.43 -14.34
CA ALA A 203 -0.33 -15.42 -13.37
C ALA A 203 0.55 -16.49 -14.03
N THR A 204 0.12 -17.03 -15.17
CA THR A 204 0.88 -18.03 -15.94
C THR A 204 2.24 -17.47 -16.38
N ARG A 205 2.27 -16.26 -16.92
CA ARG A 205 3.51 -15.60 -17.37
C ARG A 205 4.50 -15.38 -16.24
N ASN A 206 4.01 -15.12 -15.03
CA ASN A 206 4.83 -14.88 -13.85
C ASN A 206 5.15 -16.17 -13.05
N GLY A 207 4.67 -17.34 -13.51
CA GLY A 207 4.96 -18.64 -12.90
C GLY A 207 4.08 -19.02 -11.71
N PHE A 208 2.94 -18.34 -11.51
CA PHE A 208 1.97 -18.64 -10.45
C PHE A 208 0.89 -19.61 -10.95
N GLU A 209 1.29 -20.87 -11.14
CA GLU A 209 0.43 -21.92 -11.71
C GLU A 209 -0.82 -22.18 -10.86
N ASP A 210 -0.72 -22.09 -9.54
CA ASP A 210 -1.84 -22.26 -8.61
C ASP A 210 -2.92 -21.19 -8.79
N VAL A 211 -2.51 -19.93 -8.95
CA VAL A 211 -3.41 -18.82 -9.26
C VAL A 211 -3.98 -18.95 -10.67
N ALA A 212 -3.16 -19.32 -11.65
CA ALA A 212 -3.60 -19.53 -13.02
C ALA A 212 -4.65 -20.65 -13.11
N CYS A 213 -4.41 -21.79 -12.46
CA CYS A 213 -5.37 -22.89 -12.36
C CYS A 213 -6.65 -22.45 -11.64
N LEU A 214 -6.53 -21.69 -10.54
CA LEU A 214 -7.68 -21.19 -9.81
C LEU A 214 -8.56 -20.30 -10.69
N LEU A 215 -7.96 -19.37 -11.44
CA LEU A 215 -8.68 -18.45 -12.31
C LEU A 215 -9.27 -19.17 -13.54
N GLY A 216 -8.51 -20.08 -14.16
CA GLY A 216 -8.98 -20.88 -15.30
C GLY A 216 -10.16 -21.79 -14.94
N ALA A 217 -10.19 -22.32 -13.71
CA ALA A 217 -11.32 -23.11 -13.21
C ALA A 217 -12.62 -22.30 -13.04
N GLN A 218 -12.58 -20.96 -13.12
CA GLN A 218 -13.77 -20.10 -13.04
C GLN A 218 -14.36 -19.73 -14.41
N GLN A 219 -13.70 -20.12 -15.51
CA GLN A 219 -14.08 -19.78 -16.90
C GLN A 219 -14.90 -20.89 -17.59
N HIS A 220 -15.33 -21.91 -16.87
CA HIS A 220 -16.12 -23.06 -17.34
C HIS A 220 -17.36 -23.26 -16.46
#